data_AF-A0A0D3JL92-F1
#
_entry.id   AF-A0A0D3JL92-F1
#
_cell.length_a   1.000
_cell.length_b   1.000
_cell.length_c   1.000
_cell.angle_alpha   90.00
_cell.angle_beta   90.00
_cell.angle_gamma   90.00
#
_symmetry.space_group_name_H-M   'P 1'
#
loop_
_entity.id
_entity.type
_entity.pdbx_description
1 polymer ?
#
loop_
_entity_poly.entity_id
_entity_poly.type
_entity_poly.pdbx_seq_one_letter_code
_entity_poly.pdbx_strand_id
1 'polypeptide(L)'
;MIEDKHAAVARAVERVHASITEGFPERKVHLVPGMYSESLTPQLAARILRTSGPASFIDIDSDLYISARQALDWVFEHGLARVGTVIRYDDWWTLACATRNPRNRNYHRDAASIESYGGEPLAHEEVAHRHGVTFACACGPCDAESGGPMSRYFATGHVGFNPFFRVAKLSAPPGNTGFAANGTMVGRFLDRMPVCRNYRSRGSFALSSHSNTAHV
;
A
#
# COMPACT_ATOMS: atom_id res chain seq x y z
N MET A 1 33.42 -14.28 -1.30
CA MET A 1 32.86 -14.43 -2.65
C MET A 1 31.70 -13.47 -2.75
N ILE A 2 31.83 -12.41 -3.55
CA ILE A 2 30.71 -11.51 -3.83
C ILE A 2 29.91 -12.21 -4.93
N GLU A 3 28.77 -12.79 -4.56
CA GLU A 3 27.79 -13.26 -5.52
C GLU A 3 27.43 -12.09 -6.44
N ASP A 4 27.50 -12.29 -7.75
CA ASP A 4 27.09 -11.27 -8.71
C ASP A 4 25.62 -10.92 -8.43
N LYS A 5 25.38 -9.68 -7.99
CA LYS A 5 24.05 -9.17 -7.62
C LYS A 5 23.05 -9.35 -8.77
N HIS A 6 23.51 -9.24 -10.02
CA HIS A 6 22.65 -9.47 -11.18
C HIS A 6 22.21 -10.92 -11.30
N ALA A 7 23.13 -11.86 -11.08
CA ALA A 7 22.81 -13.28 -11.08
C ALA A 7 21.86 -13.65 -9.92
N ALA A 8 22.01 -13.02 -8.75
CA ALA A 8 21.11 -13.23 -7.62
C ALA A 8 19.68 -12.72 -7.90
N VAL A 9 19.55 -11.53 -8.50
CA VAL A 9 18.24 -10.98 -8.92
C VAL A 9 17.59 -11.87 -9.98
N ALA A 10 18.35 -12.33 -10.97
CA ALA A 10 17.83 -13.23 -12.00
C ALA A 10 17.26 -14.52 -11.40
N ARG A 11 18.00 -15.17 -10.48
CA ARG A 11 17.51 -16.35 -9.75
C ARG A 11 16.27 -16.06 -8.90
N ALA A 12 16.16 -14.88 -8.30
CA ALA A 12 14.97 -14.50 -7.54
C ALA A 12 13.75 -14.35 -8.46
N VAL A 13 13.91 -13.68 -9.60
CA VAL A 13 12.86 -13.52 -10.62
C VAL A 13 12.39 -14.88 -11.13
N GLU A 14 13.31 -15.79 -11.45
CA GLU A 14 12.97 -17.15 -11.91
C GLU A 14 12.16 -17.93 -10.86
N ARG A 15 12.57 -17.89 -9.59
CA ARG A 15 11.86 -18.58 -8.50
C ARG A 15 10.44 -18.02 -8.28
N VAL A 16 10.29 -16.69 -8.27
CA VAL A 16 8.98 -16.06 -8.10
C VAL A 16 8.08 -16.37 -9.29
N HIS A 17 8.61 -16.28 -10.52
CA HIS A 17 7.85 -16.62 -11.71
C HIS A 17 7.37 -18.08 -11.68
N ALA A 18 8.27 -19.03 -11.35
CA ALA A 18 7.92 -20.43 -11.23
C ALA A 18 6.81 -20.64 -10.19
N SER A 19 6.90 -20.03 -9.01
CA SER A 19 5.88 -20.15 -7.96
C SER A 19 4.51 -19.60 -8.39
N ILE A 20 4.46 -18.44 -9.07
CA ILE A 20 3.19 -17.83 -9.51
C ILE A 20 2.53 -18.63 -10.66
N THR A 21 3.34 -19.31 -11.46
CA THR A 21 2.88 -20.06 -12.64
C THR A 21 2.72 -21.56 -12.40
N GLU A 22 3.09 -22.05 -11.21
CA GLU A 22 2.94 -23.45 -10.84
C GLU A 22 1.48 -23.88 -10.95
N GLY A 23 1.20 -24.89 -11.79
CA GLY A 23 -0.15 -25.37 -12.07
C GLY A 23 -0.99 -24.50 -13.02
N PHE A 24 -0.45 -23.38 -13.51
CA PHE A 24 -1.15 -22.42 -14.39
C PHE A 24 -0.22 -21.87 -15.49
N PRO A 25 0.30 -22.73 -16.39
CA PRO A 25 1.30 -22.33 -17.40
C PRO A 25 0.77 -21.29 -18.41
N GLU A 26 -0.55 -21.14 -18.54
CA GLU A 26 -1.20 -20.15 -19.39
C GLU A 26 -1.21 -18.73 -18.80
N ARG A 27 -0.88 -18.57 -17.51
CA ARG A 27 -0.82 -17.25 -16.87
C ARG A 27 0.28 -16.41 -17.50
N LYS A 28 -0.12 -15.25 -18.03
CA LYS A 28 0.81 -14.23 -18.53
C LYS A 28 1.35 -13.43 -17.34
N VAL A 29 2.53 -13.82 -16.87
CA VAL A 29 3.22 -13.14 -15.77
C VAL A 29 4.37 -12.30 -16.33
N HIS A 30 4.46 -11.05 -15.87
CA HIS A 30 5.57 -10.15 -16.20
C HIS A 30 6.15 -9.61 -14.90
N LEU A 31 7.38 -10.01 -14.59
CA LEU A 31 8.12 -9.49 -13.43
C LEU A 31 9.05 -8.38 -13.88
N VAL A 32 9.05 -7.27 -13.14
CA VAL A 32 9.91 -6.12 -13.41
C VAL A 32 10.87 -5.96 -12.24
N PRO A 33 12.12 -6.42 -12.35
CA PRO A 33 13.09 -6.29 -11.27
C PRO A 33 13.60 -4.85 -11.16
N GLY A 34 13.90 -4.43 -9.93
CA GLY A 34 14.52 -3.13 -9.63
C GLY A 34 13.73 -2.31 -8.63
N MET A 35 14.36 -1.24 -8.13
CA MET A 35 13.70 -0.29 -7.24
C MET A 35 12.62 0.49 -8.01
N TYR A 36 11.53 0.90 -7.35
CA TYR A 36 10.46 1.64 -8.02
C TYR A 36 10.95 2.91 -8.73
N SER A 37 11.94 3.61 -8.16
CA SER A 37 12.58 4.78 -8.77
C SER A 37 13.28 4.50 -10.10
N GLU A 38 13.61 3.25 -10.39
CA GLU A 38 14.36 2.83 -11.57
C GLU A 38 13.48 2.04 -12.55
N SER A 39 12.60 1.19 -12.02
CA SER A 39 11.81 0.23 -12.80
C SER A 39 10.51 0.82 -13.33
N LEU A 40 9.88 1.75 -12.61
CA LEU A 40 8.63 2.38 -12.99
C LEU A 40 8.86 3.50 -14.02
N THR A 41 9.11 3.09 -15.26
CA THR A 41 9.43 4.00 -16.37
C THR A 41 8.18 4.34 -17.21
N PRO A 42 8.16 5.50 -17.89
CA PRO A 42 7.10 5.82 -18.86
C PRO A 42 6.99 4.77 -19.98
N GLN A 43 8.12 4.20 -20.41
CA GLN A 43 8.17 3.17 -21.45
C GLN A 43 7.49 1.88 -20.99
N LEU A 44 7.68 1.50 -19.72
CA LEU A 44 6.99 0.37 -19.12
C LEU A 44 5.48 0.62 -19.06
N ALA A 45 5.04 1.80 -18.61
CA ALA A 45 3.62 2.14 -18.54
C ALA A 45 2.97 2.09 -19.93
N ALA A 46 3.61 2.70 -20.93
CA ALA A 46 3.14 2.68 -22.30
C ALA A 46 3.06 1.26 -22.87
N ARG A 47 4.02 0.38 -22.53
CA ARG A 47 3.98 -1.03 -22.91
C ARG A 47 2.77 -1.73 -22.28
N ILE A 48 2.56 -1.58 -20.98
CA ILE A 48 1.43 -2.20 -20.26
C ILE A 48 0.10 -1.73 -20.86
N LEU A 49 -0.07 -0.43 -21.08
CA LEU A 49 -1.29 0.10 -21.68
C LEU A 49 -1.57 -0.47 -23.07
N ARG A 50 -0.53 -0.67 -23.90
CA ARG A 50 -0.70 -1.26 -25.23
C ARG A 50 -1.05 -2.75 -25.18
N THR A 51 -0.51 -3.50 -24.22
CA THR A 51 -0.66 -4.97 -24.20
C THR A 51 -1.81 -5.45 -23.33
N SER A 52 -2.15 -4.71 -22.28
CA SER A 52 -3.08 -5.14 -21.22
C SER A 52 -4.15 -4.08 -20.92
N GLY A 53 -3.94 -2.84 -21.32
CA GLY A 53 -4.81 -1.72 -20.96
C GLY A 53 -4.60 -1.22 -19.53
N PRO A 54 -5.50 -0.36 -19.03
CA PRO A 54 -5.47 0.15 -17.66
C PRO A 54 -5.69 -0.96 -16.62
N ALA A 55 -5.12 -0.77 -15.43
CA ALA A 55 -5.26 -1.73 -14.34
C ALA A 55 -6.69 -1.74 -13.79
N SER A 56 -7.27 -2.94 -13.69
CA SER A 56 -8.52 -3.15 -12.94
C SER A 56 -8.26 -3.21 -11.44
N PHE A 57 -7.11 -3.73 -11.04
CA PHE A 57 -6.69 -3.91 -9.66
C PHE A 57 -5.21 -3.55 -9.51
N ILE A 58 -4.87 -2.88 -8.41
CA ILE A 58 -3.52 -2.52 -8.01
C ILE A 58 -3.35 -2.92 -6.54
N ASP A 59 -2.30 -3.65 -6.24
CA ASP A 59 -1.92 -4.04 -4.88
C ASP A 59 -0.69 -3.23 -4.49
N ILE A 60 -0.80 -2.42 -3.43
CA ILE A 60 0.31 -1.67 -2.85
C ILE A 60 0.73 -2.40 -1.58
N ASP A 61 1.89 -3.04 -1.65
CA ASP A 61 2.50 -3.81 -0.58
C ASP A 61 3.99 -3.46 -0.59
N SER A 62 4.31 -2.30 -0.02
CA SER A 62 5.62 -1.67 -0.21
C SER A 62 6.27 -1.15 1.06
N ASP A 63 5.57 -1.26 2.19
CA ASP A 63 5.87 -0.81 3.57
C ASP A 63 6.17 0.70 3.72
N LEU A 64 7.02 1.24 2.84
CA LEU A 64 7.61 2.56 2.89
C LEU A 64 6.78 3.58 2.12
N TYR A 65 6.58 4.75 2.73
CA TYR A 65 5.94 5.92 2.10
C TYR A 65 6.51 6.23 0.71
N ILE A 66 7.83 6.29 0.57
CA ILE A 66 8.46 6.70 -0.70
C ILE A 66 8.15 5.71 -1.82
N SER A 67 8.11 4.42 -1.51
CA SER A 67 7.80 3.33 -2.43
C SER A 67 6.33 3.38 -2.86
N ALA A 68 5.41 3.48 -1.90
CA ALA A 68 3.99 3.63 -2.16
C ALA A 68 3.72 4.88 -3.00
N ARG A 69 4.33 6.02 -2.67
CA ARG A 69 4.16 7.27 -3.42
C ARG A 69 4.70 7.14 -4.85
N GLN A 70 5.88 6.53 -5.03
CA GLN A 70 6.47 6.23 -6.34
C GLN A 70 5.54 5.40 -7.22
N ALA A 71 5.01 4.30 -6.67
CA ALA A 71 4.07 3.45 -7.38
C ALA A 71 2.78 4.19 -7.73
N LEU A 72 2.19 4.88 -6.76
CA LEU A 72 0.90 5.57 -6.92
C LEU A 72 0.97 6.72 -7.93
N ASP A 73 1.96 7.60 -7.84
CA ASP A 73 2.07 8.67 -8.84
C ASP A 73 2.29 8.08 -10.23
N TRP A 74 3.16 7.07 -10.38
CA TRP A 74 3.41 6.46 -11.68
C TRP A 74 2.13 5.88 -12.32
N VAL A 75 1.27 5.20 -11.54
CA VAL A 75 0.02 4.66 -12.11
C VAL A 75 -0.99 5.73 -12.50
N PHE A 76 -1.05 6.86 -11.79
CA PHE A 76 -1.94 7.97 -12.13
C PHE A 76 -1.39 8.85 -13.26
N GLU A 77 -0.11 9.24 -13.20
CA GLU A 77 0.57 10.06 -14.20
C GLU A 77 0.52 9.44 -15.60
N HIS A 78 0.66 8.12 -15.67
CA HIS A 78 0.62 7.40 -16.94
C HIS A 78 -0.74 6.80 -17.26
N GLY A 79 -1.80 7.08 -16.49
CA GLY A 79 -3.17 6.67 -16.80
C GLY A 79 -3.40 5.15 -16.77
N LEU A 80 -2.58 4.43 -16.00
CA LEU A 80 -2.77 3.02 -15.67
C LEU A 80 -3.92 2.84 -14.67
N ALA A 81 -4.01 3.73 -13.68
CA ALA A 81 -5.18 3.82 -12.80
C ALA A 81 -6.22 4.75 -13.43
N ARG A 82 -7.49 4.31 -13.47
CA ARG A 82 -8.63 5.06 -14.05
C ARG A 82 -9.86 4.92 -13.15
N VAL A 83 -10.91 5.68 -13.46
CA VAL A 83 -12.21 5.49 -12.82
C VAL A 83 -12.62 4.01 -12.92
N GLY A 84 -12.90 3.40 -11.76
CA GLY A 84 -13.21 1.98 -11.63
C GLY A 84 -12.03 1.11 -11.16
N THR A 85 -10.78 1.57 -11.27
CA THR A 85 -9.62 0.85 -10.71
C THR A 85 -9.77 0.68 -9.20
N VAL A 86 -9.52 -0.52 -8.69
CA VAL A 86 -9.47 -0.83 -7.26
C VAL A 86 -8.02 -0.88 -6.80
N ILE A 87 -7.71 -0.23 -5.68
CA ILE A 87 -6.39 -0.20 -5.07
C ILE A 87 -6.49 -0.80 -3.67
N ARG A 88 -5.68 -1.83 -3.39
CA ARG A 88 -5.47 -2.40 -2.05
C ARG A 88 -4.18 -1.85 -1.45
N TYR A 89 -4.15 -1.75 -0.13
CA TYR A 89 -2.97 -1.49 0.69
C TYR A 89 -2.78 -2.66 1.67
N ASP A 90 -1.55 -3.08 1.97
CA ASP A 90 -1.29 -4.11 3.00
C ASP A 90 -1.03 -3.49 4.38
N ASP A 91 -0.48 -2.27 4.42
CA ASP A 91 0.11 -1.72 5.64
C ASP A 91 -0.57 -0.43 6.13
N TRP A 92 -1.86 -0.29 5.85
CA TRP A 92 -2.57 0.96 6.02
C TRP A 92 -2.63 1.46 7.47
N TRP A 93 -2.90 0.59 8.44
CA TRP A 93 -2.95 0.99 9.86
C TRP A 93 -1.73 0.54 10.66
N THR A 94 -0.73 -0.05 10.01
CA THR A 94 0.41 -0.67 10.68
C THR A 94 1.20 0.34 11.51
N LEU A 95 1.56 1.48 10.91
CA LEU A 95 2.31 2.54 11.61
C LEU A 95 1.46 3.24 12.68
N ALA A 96 0.17 3.48 12.41
CA ALA A 96 -0.76 4.08 13.36
C ALA A 96 -0.99 3.18 14.59
N CYS A 97 -1.09 1.86 14.39
CA CYS A 97 -1.26 0.90 15.48
C CYS A 97 0.06 0.64 16.22
N ALA A 98 1.21 0.62 15.54
CA ALA A 98 2.52 0.51 16.18
C ALA A 98 2.81 1.68 17.13
N THR A 99 2.37 2.88 16.77
CA THR A 99 2.55 4.11 17.55
C THR A 99 1.49 4.30 18.65
N ARG A 100 0.56 3.35 18.83
CA ARG A 100 -0.42 3.37 19.92
C ARG A 100 0.09 2.76 21.24
N ASN A 101 1.25 2.11 21.22
CA ASN A 101 1.89 1.58 22.42
C ASN A 101 2.65 2.71 23.17
N PRO A 102 2.35 3.00 24.45
CA PRO A 102 3.04 4.04 25.22
C PRO A 102 4.56 3.83 25.38
N ARG A 103 5.06 2.62 25.09
CA ARG A 103 6.50 2.30 25.08
C ARG A 103 7.18 2.58 23.74
N ASN A 104 6.43 2.90 22.69
CA ASN A 104 6.99 3.30 21.41
C ASN A 104 7.53 4.73 21.49
N ARG A 105 8.75 4.97 21.01
CA ARG A 105 9.35 6.32 20.96
C ARG A 105 8.55 7.31 20.13
N ASN A 106 7.78 6.82 19.16
CA ASN A 106 6.88 7.60 18.30
C ASN A 106 5.44 7.55 18.82
N TYR A 107 5.22 7.37 20.13
CA TYR A 107 3.89 7.27 20.69
C TYR A 107 3.08 8.56 20.47
N HIS A 108 1.91 8.42 19.85
CA HIS A 108 0.94 9.50 19.73
C HIS A 108 -0.17 9.29 20.77
N ARG A 109 -0.18 10.14 21.80
CA ARG A 109 -1.21 10.14 22.85
C ARG A 109 -2.56 10.57 22.30
N ASP A 110 -2.52 11.60 21.45
CA ASP A 110 -3.68 12.25 20.88
C ASP A 110 -3.98 11.71 19.47
N ALA A 111 -5.19 12.00 19.02
CA ALA A 111 -5.71 11.64 17.72
C ALA A 111 -4.96 12.42 16.63
N ALA A 112 -3.82 11.91 16.16
CA ALA A 112 -3.05 12.50 15.07
C ALA A 112 -3.68 12.16 13.71
N SER A 113 -3.55 13.05 12.72
CA SER A 113 -4.01 12.76 11.35
C SER A 113 -3.26 11.56 10.78
N ILE A 114 -3.81 10.94 9.74
CA ILE A 114 -3.17 9.79 9.10
C ILE A 114 -1.76 10.13 8.57
N GLU A 115 -1.60 11.37 8.10
CA GLU A 115 -0.35 11.95 7.60
C GLU A 115 0.77 11.88 8.62
N SER A 116 0.42 12.03 9.90
CA SER A 116 1.39 12.05 11.01
C SER A 116 2.08 10.70 11.21
N TYR A 117 1.47 9.61 10.72
CA TYR A 117 2.04 8.27 10.83
C TYR A 117 2.91 7.88 9.63
N GLY A 118 2.74 8.56 8.47
CA GLY A 118 3.46 8.27 7.24
C GLY A 118 2.99 6.98 6.55
N GLY A 119 3.89 6.36 5.78
CA GLY A 119 3.63 5.10 5.07
C GLY A 119 2.70 5.23 3.86
N GLU A 120 2.05 4.12 3.51
CA GLU A 120 1.12 4.02 2.39
C GLU A 120 -0.11 4.95 2.49
N PRO A 121 -0.69 5.21 3.68
CA PRO A 121 -1.81 6.14 3.80
C PRO A 121 -1.46 7.59 3.48
N LEU A 122 -0.28 8.06 3.90
CA LEU A 122 0.19 9.40 3.54
C LEU A 122 0.42 9.50 2.02
N ALA A 123 1.00 8.46 1.41
CA ALA A 123 1.16 8.41 -0.04
C ALA A 123 -0.19 8.47 -0.75
N HIS A 124 -1.20 7.73 -0.28
CA HIS A 124 -2.57 7.77 -0.79
C HIS A 124 -3.18 9.18 -0.73
N GLU A 125 -3.03 9.87 0.40
CA GLU A 125 -3.54 11.23 0.58
C GLU A 125 -2.89 12.23 -0.38
N GLU A 126 -1.57 12.18 -0.49
CA GLU A 126 -0.85 13.05 -1.40
C GLU A 126 -1.21 12.82 -2.86
N VAL A 127 -1.29 11.56 -3.31
CA VAL A 127 -1.64 11.27 -4.72
C VAL A 127 -3.09 11.65 -5.03
N ALA A 128 -4.00 11.52 -4.06
CA ALA A 128 -5.37 11.98 -4.22
C ALA A 128 -5.39 13.49 -4.54
N HIS A 129 -4.68 14.28 -3.74
CA HIS A 129 -4.61 15.72 -3.94
C HIS A 129 -3.84 16.08 -5.21
N ARG A 130 -2.66 15.47 -5.44
CA ARG A 130 -1.77 15.77 -6.58
C ARG A 130 -2.42 15.48 -7.93
N HIS A 131 -3.12 14.35 -8.07
CA HIS A 131 -3.70 13.90 -9.34
C HIS A 131 -5.21 14.14 -9.46
N GLY A 132 -5.81 14.83 -8.48
CA GLY A 132 -7.25 15.12 -8.50
C GLY A 132 -8.12 13.85 -8.43
N VAL A 133 -7.64 12.82 -7.73
CA VAL A 133 -8.32 11.53 -7.60
C VAL A 133 -9.31 11.59 -6.46
N THR A 134 -10.57 11.28 -6.72
CA THR A 134 -11.53 10.97 -5.66
C THR A 134 -11.59 9.46 -5.50
N PHE A 135 -11.17 8.99 -4.34
CA PHE A 135 -11.35 7.61 -3.91
C PHE A 135 -12.69 7.42 -3.23
N ALA A 136 -13.15 6.18 -3.20
CA ALA A 136 -14.25 5.73 -2.37
C ALA A 136 -13.83 4.43 -1.68
N CYS A 137 -14.10 4.29 -0.38
CA CYS A 137 -13.91 3.02 0.29
C CYS A 137 -14.78 1.96 -0.38
N ALA A 138 -14.15 0.89 -0.88
CA ALA A 138 -14.84 -0.24 -1.50
C ALA A 138 -15.12 -1.34 -0.45
N CYS A 139 -14.12 -1.70 0.35
CA CYS A 139 -14.27 -2.62 1.48
C CYS A 139 -13.03 -2.59 2.39
N GLY A 140 -13.10 -3.32 3.50
CA GLY A 140 -12.03 -3.39 4.49
C GLY A 140 -12.02 -2.18 5.44
N PRO A 141 -10.96 -2.05 6.25
CA PRO A 141 -10.87 -1.01 7.27
C PRO A 141 -10.40 0.33 6.67
N CYS A 142 -11.15 0.96 5.76
CA CYS A 142 -10.74 2.29 5.26
C CYS A 142 -10.78 3.36 6.37
N ASP A 143 -11.74 3.25 7.29
CA ASP A 143 -11.81 3.99 8.55
C ASP A 143 -12.58 3.19 9.63
N ALA A 144 -12.80 3.80 10.80
CA ALA A 144 -13.46 3.20 11.97
C ALA A 144 -14.95 2.85 11.80
N GLU A 145 -15.58 3.31 10.73
CA GLU A 145 -17.03 3.30 10.49
C GLU A 145 -17.39 2.67 9.12
N SER A 146 -16.52 2.84 8.12
CA SER A 146 -16.72 2.47 6.71
C SER A 146 -16.68 0.97 6.43
N GLY A 147 -16.00 0.16 7.23
CA GLY A 147 -15.92 -1.29 6.97
C GLY A 147 -17.15 -2.10 7.44
N GLY A 148 -18.21 -1.44 7.94
CA GLY A 148 -19.41 -2.11 8.44
C GLY A 148 -19.14 -3.07 9.61
N PRO A 149 -20.08 -3.97 9.97
CA PRO A 149 -19.89 -4.98 11.03
C PRO A 149 -18.66 -5.87 10.78
N MET A 150 -18.30 -6.05 9.52
CA MET A 150 -17.16 -6.84 9.03
C MET A 150 -15.80 -6.18 9.28
N SER A 151 -15.73 -4.85 9.46
CA SER A 151 -14.47 -4.10 9.74
C SER A 151 -13.67 -4.70 10.89
N ARG A 152 -14.37 -5.21 11.92
CA ARG A 152 -13.76 -5.85 13.08
C ARG A 152 -13.07 -7.16 12.74
N TYR A 153 -13.55 -7.89 11.73
CA TYR A 153 -12.92 -9.11 11.25
C TYR A 153 -11.65 -8.80 10.48
N PHE A 154 -11.70 -7.83 9.56
CA PHE A 154 -10.50 -7.39 8.81
C PHE A 154 -9.43 -6.79 9.74
N ALA A 155 -9.83 -6.08 10.78
CA ALA A 155 -8.92 -5.57 11.81
C ALA A 155 -8.53 -6.62 12.88
N THR A 156 -8.90 -7.90 12.73
CA THR A 156 -8.23 -8.96 13.49
C THR A 156 -6.91 -9.25 12.81
N GLY A 157 -5.82 -9.45 13.57
CA GLY A 157 -4.47 -9.69 13.03
C GLY A 157 -4.30 -10.94 12.15
N HIS A 158 -5.39 -11.57 11.69
CA HIS A 158 -5.43 -12.67 10.72
C HIS A 158 -5.73 -12.21 9.29
N VAL A 159 -6.28 -11.00 9.05
CA VAL A 159 -6.76 -10.56 7.71
C VAL A 159 -6.19 -9.21 7.24
N GLY A 160 -5.23 -8.66 7.99
CA GLY A 160 -4.44 -7.50 7.58
C GLY A 160 -5.18 -6.17 7.69
N PHE A 161 -4.42 -5.10 7.87
CA PHE A 161 -4.94 -3.73 7.83
C PHE A 161 -5.20 -3.32 6.38
N ASN A 162 -6.04 -4.07 5.67
CA ASN A 162 -6.02 -4.11 4.20
C ASN A 162 -7.28 -3.47 3.61
N PRO A 163 -7.35 -2.13 3.49
CA PRO A 163 -8.47 -1.47 2.85
C PRO A 163 -8.38 -1.58 1.33
N PHE A 164 -9.54 -1.51 0.70
CA PHE A 164 -9.69 -1.40 -0.74
C PHE A 164 -10.37 -0.09 -1.07
N PHE A 165 -9.73 0.71 -1.92
CA PHE A 165 -10.28 1.96 -2.43
C PHE A 165 -10.57 1.84 -3.91
N ARG A 166 -11.74 2.28 -4.35
CA ARG A 166 -12.05 2.44 -5.77
C ARG A 166 -11.76 3.87 -6.19
N VAL A 167 -11.13 4.06 -7.34
CA VAL A 167 -11.08 5.36 -8.02
C VAL A 167 -12.50 5.71 -8.49
N ALA A 168 -13.18 6.58 -7.76
CA ALA A 168 -14.55 6.99 -8.04
C ALA A 168 -14.60 8.12 -9.08
N LYS A 169 -13.60 9.02 -9.07
CA LYS A 169 -13.52 10.15 -10.00
C LYS A 169 -12.07 10.54 -10.25
N LEU A 170 -11.80 11.02 -11.45
CA LEU A 170 -10.59 11.79 -11.78
C LEU A 170 -11.04 13.17 -12.24
N SER A 171 -10.55 14.21 -11.58
CA SER A 171 -10.85 15.62 -11.90
C SER A 171 -9.61 16.49 -11.75
N ALA A 172 -9.74 17.80 -11.96
CA ALA A 172 -8.68 18.72 -11.58
C ALA A 172 -8.42 18.61 -10.05
N PRO A 173 -7.16 18.72 -9.60
CA PRO A 173 -6.82 18.84 -8.18
C PRO A 173 -7.61 19.93 -7.44
N PRO A 174 -7.86 19.77 -6.12
CA PRO A 174 -7.51 18.61 -5.30
C PRO A 174 -8.53 17.48 -5.43
N GLY A 175 -8.06 16.24 -5.27
CA GLY A 175 -8.92 15.08 -5.13
C GLY A 175 -9.46 14.91 -3.72
N ASN A 176 -9.92 13.69 -3.41
CA ASN A 176 -10.46 13.30 -2.11
C ASN A 176 -10.05 11.86 -1.80
N THR A 177 -9.58 11.62 -0.59
CA THR A 177 -9.05 10.34 -0.10
C THR A 177 -10.10 9.25 0.09
N GLY A 178 -11.40 9.54 0.00
CA GLY A 178 -12.46 8.55 0.18
C GLY A 178 -12.66 8.06 1.62
N PHE A 179 -11.92 8.64 2.57
CA PHE A 179 -12.08 8.54 4.02
C PHE A 179 -11.59 9.87 4.61
N ALA A 180 -12.15 10.38 5.69
CA ALA A 180 -11.58 11.61 6.27
C ALA A 180 -10.35 11.28 7.13
N ALA A 181 -9.20 11.67 6.62
CA ALA A 181 -7.85 11.50 7.17
C ALA A 181 -7.58 12.30 8.47
N ASN A 182 -8.62 12.72 9.19
CA ASN A 182 -8.47 13.56 10.37
C ASN A 182 -8.20 12.75 11.64
N GLY A 183 -7.58 13.44 12.60
CA GLY A 183 -7.21 12.85 13.87
C GLY A 183 -8.34 12.19 14.62
N THR A 184 -9.53 12.80 14.65
CA THR A 184 -10.69 12.24 15.37
C THR A 184 -11.05 10.84 14.84
N MET A 185 -11.06 10.64 13.53
CA MET A 185 -11.38 9.33 12.96
C MET A 185 -10.28 8.30 13.13
N VAL A 186 -9.01 8.71 12.97
CA VAL A 186 -7.88 7.83 13.25
C VAL A 186 -7.89 7.40 14.72
N GLY A 187 -8.09 8.33 15.66
CA GLY A 187 -8.21 8.03 17.09
C GLY A 187 -9.35 7.06 17.38
N ARG A 188 -10.54 7.25 16.79
CA ARG A 188 -11.66 6.30 16.91
C ARG A 188 -11.29 4.91 16.41
N PHE A 189 -10.56 4.81 15.29
CA PHE A 189 -10.08 3.53 14.77
C PHE A 189 -9.15 2.84 15.78
N LEU A 190 -8.11 3.56 16.22
CA LEU A 190 -7.11 3.06 17.16
C LEU A 190 -7.71 2.63 18.50
N ASP A 191 -8.72 3.35 18.99
CA ASP A 191 -9.41 3.01 20.24
C ASP A 191 -10.34 1.81 20.10
N ARG A 192 -11.00 1.65 18.95
CA ARG A 192 -11.96 0.55 18.70
C ARG A 192 -11.28 -0.76 18.37
N MET A 193 -10.13 -0.74 17.70
CA MET A 193 -9.51 -1.96 17.17
C MET A 193 -8.63 -2.67 18.23
N PRO A 194 -9.01 -3.88 18.69
CA PRO A 194 -8.25 -4.58 19.74
C PRO A 194 -6.82 -4.92 19.32
N VAL A 195 -6.60 -5.14 18.03
CA VAL A 195 -5.26 -5.43 17.48
C VAL A 195 -4.29 -4.28 17.74
N CYS A 196 -4.75 -3.02 17.71
CA CYS A 196 -3.90 -1.84 17.89
C CYS A 196 -3.50 -1.63 19.36
N ARG A 197 -4.30 -2.12 20.32
CA ARG A 197 -3.99 -2.05 21.76
C ARG A 197 -2.83 -2.96 22.15
N ASN A 198 -2.74 -4.12 21.50
CA ASN A 198 -1.74 -5.15 21.76
C ASN A 198 -0.76 -5.30 20.60
N TYR A 199 -0.72 -4.34 19.67
CA TYR A 199 0.17 -4.40 18.51
C TYR A 199 1.61 -4.36 19.01
N ARG A 200 2.20 -5.54 19.11
CA ARG A 200 3.65 -5.72 19.10
C ARG A 200 3.94 -5.87 17.64
N SER A 201 4.68 -4.93 17.03
CA SER A 201 5.29 -5.24 15.75
C SER A 201 5.97 -6.59 15.95
N ARG A 202 5.51 -7.62 15.23
CA ARG A 202 6.33 -8.82 15.09
C ARG A 202 7.67 -8.27 14.60
N GLY A 203 8.74 -8.60 15.31
CA GLY A 203 10.03 -7.93 15.13
C GLY A 203 10.35 -7.73 13.65
N SER A 204 10.84 -6.53 13.33
CA SER A 204 11.16 -6.01 11.98
C SER A 204 10.22 -4.92 11.41
N PHE A 205 9.74 -3.98 12.21
CA PHE A 205 9.79 -2.57 11.77
C PHE A 205 11.06 -1.95 12.34
N ALA A 206 12.21 -2.51 11.97
CA ALA A 206 13.41 -1.70 11.97
C ALA A 206 13.13 -0.61 10.93
N LEU A 207 13.20 0.65 11.33
CA LEU A 207 13.64 1.70 10.42
C LEU A 207 15.04 1.28 9.96
N SER A 208 15.12 0.34 9.02
CA SER A 208 16.39 -0.16 8.53
C SER A 208 16.90 0.88 7.55
N SER A 209 17.68 1.80 8.11
CA SER A 209 18.92 2.17 7.47
C SER A 209 19.56 0.89 6.91
N HIS A 210 19.55 0.74 5.59
CA HIS A 210 20.40 -0.17 4.83
C HIS A 210 20.50 -1.62 5.36
N SER A 211 19.54 -2.48 5.03
CA SER A 211 19.85 -3.90 4.82
C SER A 211 18.77 -4.61 4.01
N ASN A 212 19.14 -5.02 2.80
CA ASN A 212 18.43 -6.04 2.02
C ASN A 212 18.29 -7.31 2.86
N THR A 213 17.08 -7.71 3.22
CA THR A 213 16.78 -9.10 3.55
C THR A 213 15.30 -9.35 3.33
N ALA A 214 14.99 -10.03 2.23
CA ALA A 214 13.67 -10.57 1.96
C ALA A 214 13.43 -11.75 2.92
N HIS A 215 12.30 -11.73 3.62
CA HIS A 215 11.76 -12.91 4.28
C HIS A 215 10.71 -13.56 3.36
N VAL A 216 10.79 -14.89 3.30
CA VAL A 216 10.10 -15.83 2.40
C VAL A 216 8.59 -15.80 2.59
#